data_AF-A0A1Z8AET4-F1
#
_entry.id   AF-A0A1Z8AET4-F1
#
_cell.length_a   1.000
_cell.length_b   1.000
_cell.length_c   1.000
_cell.angle_alpha   90.00
_cell.angle_beta   90.00
_cell.angle_gamma   90.00
#
_symmetry.space_group_name_H-M   'P 1'
#
loop_
_entity.id
_entity.type
_entity.pdbx_description
1 polymer ?
#
loop_
_entity_poly.entity_id
_entity_poly.type
_entity_poly.pdbx_seq_one_letter_code
_entity_poly.pdbx_strand_id
1 'polypeptide(L)'
;MDRLENIGFEKVGRWKLVNGLVDLELTNLKNRRNILYAFVIDGDVMYIGKTVQPLEKRLYGYKYPRVSQTTNIKNNANILRCLSDNKVVEIFALPDSGLHQIGEFHLNLAAGLEDSLISVLSPAWNGAETRTRKVTKDVSKDDNESKTEILKIPSSLDKEDSFDFQLRVTYYNQGFFNVSVKHEHLFPKDGSSLEIYLGKSKELIFGSINRSVNANNTPRVMGRVPLRDWFQRNFKTDGLVSVDILSPNSIWLHRP
;
A
#
# COMPACT_ATOMS: atom_id res chain seq x y z
N MET A 1 -4.52 -12.89 11.68
CA MET A 1 -5.63 -11.91 11.82
C MET A 1 -5.16 -10.47 12.01
N ASP A 2 -4.41 -10.16 13.07
CA ASP A 2 -4.10 -8.79 13.49
C ASP A 2 -3.59 -7.89 12.34
N ARG A 3 -2.76 -8.44 11.43
CA ARG A 3 -2.19 -7.68 10.32
C ARG A 3 -3.23 -7.17 9.31
N LEU A 4 -4.34 -7.87 9.07
CA LEU A 4 -5.38 -7.41 8.13
C LEU A 4 -6.31 -6.40 8.80
N GLU A 5 -6.73 -6.68 10.03
CA GLU A 5 -7.62 -5.79 10.79
C GLU A 5 -6.91 -4.45 11.10
N ASN A 6 -5.61 -4.49 11.43
CA ASN A 6 -4.81 -3.28 11.68
C ASN A 6 -4.68 -2.36 10.47
N ILE A 7 -4.87 -2.86 9.25
CA ILE A 7 -4.84 -2.06 8.02
C ILE A 7 -6.25 -1.76 7.49
N GLY A 8 -7.29 -2.04 8.29
CA GLY A 8 -8.67 -1.65 8.02
C GLY A 8 -9.54 -2.69 7.31
N PHE A 9 -9.10 -3.95 7.20
CA PHE A 9 -10.01 -5.00 6.77
C PHE A 9 -11.05 -5.25 7.86
N GLU A 10 -12.31 -5.38 7.45
CA GLU A 10 -13.40 -5.81 8.31
C GLU A 10 -13.92 -7.19 7.86
N LYS A 11 -14.39 -8.00 8.81
CA LYS A 11 -15.09 -9.24 8.50
C LYS A 11 -16.45 -8.92 7.90
N VAL A 12 -16.68 -9.37 6.67
CA VAL A 12 -17.88 -9.04 5.89
C VAL A 12 -18.77 -10.22 5.56
N GLY A 13 -18.33 -11.43 5.92
CA GLY A 13 -19.11 -12.63 5.68
C GLY A 13 -18.31 -13.91 5.80
N ARG A 14 -18.88 -14.98 5.23
CA ARG A 14 -18.25 -16.29 5.12
C ARG A 14 -18.87 -17.09 3.98
N TRP A 15 -18.14 -18.09 3.52
CA TRP A 15 -18.68 -19.15 2.68
C TRP A 15 -19.38 -20.21 3.53
N LYS A 16 -20.38 -20.87 2.96
CA LYS A 16 -21.13 -21.99 3.57
C LYS A 16 -21.30 -23.12 2.56
N LEU A 17 -21.56 -24.31 3.08
CA LEU A 17 -22.00 -25.45 2.30
C LEU A 17 -23.52 -25.57 2.39
N VAL A 18 -24.21 -25.51 1.25
CA VAL A 18 -25.66 -25.69 1.15
C VAL A 18 -25.92 -26.74 0.08
N ASN A 19 -26.49 -27.89 0.47
CA ASN A 19 -26.74 -29.02 -0.44
C ASN A 19 -25.50 -29.48 -1.23
N GLY A 20 -24.32 -29.49 -0.57
CA GLY A 20 -23.05 -29.87 -1.19
C GLY A 20 -22.46 -28.83 -2.14
N LEU A 21 -23.07 -27.65 -2.25
CA LEU A 21 -22.59 -26.55 -3.07
C LEU A 21 -22.10 -25.39 -2.21
N VAL A 22 -21.09 -24.68 -2.71
CA VAL A 22 -20.59 -23.44 -2.09
C VAL A 22 -21.69 -22.38 -2.18
N ASP A 23 -21.94 -21.69 -1.07
CA ASP A 23 -22.85 -20.55 -0.99
C ASP A 23 -22.25 -19.42 -0.15
N LEU A 24 -22.76 -18.20 -0.37
CA LEU A 24 -22.21 -16.96 0.16
C LEU A 24 -23.14 -16.35 1.21
N GLU A 25 -22.62 -16.07 2.40
CA GLU A 25 -23.26 -15.23 3.40
C GLU A 25 -22.44 -13.95 3.58
N LEU A 26 -23.00 -12.81 3.16
CA LEU A 26 -22.41 -11.48 3.42
C LEU A 26 -23.27 -10.69 4.40
N THR A 27 -22.62 -10.00 5.33
CA THR A 27 -23.25 -9.16 6.36
C THR A 27 -23.24 -7.68 5.98
N ASN A 28 -22.22 -7.20 5.28
CA ASN A 28 -22.06 -5.80 4.85
C ASN A 28 -21.27 -5.71 3.52
N LEU A 29 -21.03 -4.49 3.04
CA LEU A 29 -20.27 -4.14 1.81
C LEU A 29 -20.72 -4.80 0.47
N LYS A 30 -21.84 -5.52 0.43
CA LYS A 30 -22.33 -6.25 -0.77
C LYS A 30 -22.25 -5.46 -2.08
N ASN A 31 -22.76 -4.23 -2.04
CA ASN A 31 -22.88 -3.35 -3.21
C ASN A 31 -21.65 -2.43 -3.42
N ARG A 32 -20.66 -2.48 -2.54
CA ARG A 32 -19.48 -1.62 -2.60
C ARG A 32 -18.53 -2.13 -3.67
N ARG A 33 -17.84 -1.18 -4.32
CA ARG A 33 -16.90 -1.37 -5.43
C ARG A 33 -15.50 -0.94 -4.99
N ASN A 34 -14.50 -1.23 -5.82
CA ASN A 34 -13.08 -0.95 -5.52
C ASN A 34 -12.69 -1.59 -4.17
N ILE A 35 -12.93 -2.89 -4.05
CA ILE A 35 -12.70 -3.62 -2.81
C ILE A 35 -11.49 -4.53 -2.98
N LEU A 36 -10.61 -4.49 -1.98
CA LEU A 36 -9.66 -5.56 -1.71
C LEU A 36 -10.29 -6.52 -0.70
N TYR A 37 -10.25 -7.81 -0.96
CA TYR A 37 -10.85 -8.80 -0.07
C TYR A 37 -9.91 -9.98 0.11
N ALA A 38 -10.13 -10.72 1.19
CA ALA A 38 -9.36 -11.89 1.55
C ALA A 38 -10.26 -13.05 1.98
N PHE A 39 -9.82 -14.27 1.69
CA PHE A 39 -10.36 -15.48 2.30
C PHE A 39 -9.45 -15.92 3.43
N VAL A 40 -10.04 -16.17 4.60
CA VAL A 40 -9.31 -16.47 5.82
C VAL A 40 -9.85 -17.75 6.44
N ILE A 41 -8.97 -18.62 6.89
CA ILE A 41 -9.31 -19.88 7.58
C ILE A 41 -8.47 -19.94 8.84
N ASP A 42 -9.10 -20.09 10.01
CA ASP A 42 -8.42 -20.20 11.30
C ASP A 42 -7.41 -19.07 11.56
N GLY A 43 -7.66 -17.88 10.97
CA GLY A 43 -6.82 -16.69 11.07
C GLY A 43 -5.69 -16.56 10.05
N ASP A 44 -5.50 -17.59 9.20
CA ASP A 44 -4.53 -17.61 8.10
C ASP A 44 -5.14 -17.08 6.80
N VAL A 45 -4.42 -16.16 6.15
CA VAL A 45 -4.84 -15.57 4.87
C VAL A 45 -4.57 -16.56 3.75
N MET A 46 -5.64 -17.11 3.19
CA MET A 46 -5.56 -18.14 2.15
C MET A 46 -5.58 -17.54 0.74
N TYR A 47 -6.33 -16.47 0.54
CA TYR A 47 -6.45 -15.79 -0.74
C TYR A 47 -6.61 -14.29 -0.55
N ILE A 48 -6.08 -13.51 -1.49
CA ILE A 48 -6.29 -12.07 -1.63
C ILE A 48 -6.73 -11.79 -3.07
N GLY A 49 -7.76 -10.97 -3.21
CA GLY A 49 -8.24 -10.54 -4.52
C GLY A 49 -8.75 -9.10 -4.50
N LYS A 50 -8.72 -8.44 -5.65
CA LYS A 50 -9.36 -7.13 -5.86
C LYS A 50 -10.57 -7.19 -6.78
N THR A 51 -11.42 -6.17 -6.71
CA THR A 51 -12.54 -5.97 -7.63
C THR A 51 -12.94 -4.52 -7.79
N VAL A 52 -13.23 -4.12 -9.04
CA VAL A 52 -13.91 -2.86 -9.38
C VAL A 52 -15.43 -3.01 -9.46
N GLN A 53 -15.93 -4.25 -9.51
CA GLN A 53 -17.36 -4.59 -9.49
C GLN A 53 -17.87 -4.66 -8.03
N PRO A 54 -19.21 -4.65 -7.81
CA PRO A 54 -19.77 -4.92 -6.49
C PRO A 54 -19.20 -6.21 -5.88
N LEU A 55 -18.84 -6.18 -4.60
CA LEU A 55 -18.23 -7.32 -3.90
C LEU A 55 -19.07 -8.59 -4.04
N GLU A 56 -20.38 -8.50 -3.85
CA GLU A 56 -21.28 -9.64 -4.01
C GLU A 56 -21.21 -10.25 -5.41
N LYS A 57 -21.15 -9.41 -6.46
CA LYS A 57 -21.00 -9.85 -7.84
C LYS A 57 -19.65 -10.53 -8.09
N ARG A 58 -18.56 -10.00 -7.51
CA ARG A 58 -17.23 -10.62 -7.63
C ARG A 58 -17.21 -11.99 -6.96
N LEU A 59 -17.79 -12.08 -5.77
CA LEU A 59 -17.84 -13.31 -4.98
C LEU A 59 -18.76 -14.34 -5.62
N TYR A 60 -19.90 -13.93 -6.18
CA TYR A 60 -20.77 -14.80 -6.97
C TYR A 60 -20.02 -15.53 -8.10
N GLY A 61 -18.99 -14.91 -8.67
CA GLY A 61 -18.12 -15.56 -9.66
C GLY A 61 -17.35 -16.78 -9.13
N TYR A 62 -17.05 -16.84 -7.84
CA TYR A 62 -16.49 -18.05 -7.19
C TYR A 62 -17.56 -19.09 -6.92
N LYS A 63 -18.81 -18.68 -6.65
CA LYS A 63 -19.94 -19.61 -6.47
C LYS A 63 -20.23 -20.37 -7.77
N TYR A 64 -20.23 -19.65 -8.89
CA TYR A 64 -20.53 -20.21 -10.22
C TYR A 64 -19.43 -19.85 -11.22
N PRO A 65 -18.26 -20.51 -11.14
CA PRO A 65 -17.15 -20.22 -12.04
C PRO A 65 -17.48 -20.63 -13.48
N ARG A 66 -17.12 -19.79 -14.45
CA ARG A 66 -17.16 -20.16 -15.87
C ARG A 66 -15.89 -20.93 -16.26
N VAL A 67 -15.98 -21.75 -17.30
CA VAL A 67 -14.88 -22.64 -17.77
C VAL A 67 -13.56 -21.92 -18.05
N SER A 68 -13.58 -20.65 -18.45
CA SER A 68 -12.38 -19.84 -18.72
C SER A 68 -11.82 -19.13 -17.49
N GLN A 69 -12.53 -19.13 -16.36
CA GLN A 69 -12.16 -18.36 -15.16
C GLN A 69 -11.33 -19.21 -14.21
N THR A 70 -10.09 -19.49 -14.59
CA THR A 70 -9.17 -20.40 -13.87
C THR A 70 -9.04 -20.08 -12.38
N THR A 71 -8.90 -18.80 -12.00
CA THR A 71 -8.86 -18.37 -10.59
C THR A 71 -10.16 -18.68 -9.86
N ASN A 72 -11.31 -18.47 -10.50
CA ASN A 72 -12.60 -18.75 -9.86
C ASN A 72 -12.80 -20.25 -9.69
N ILE A 73 -12.43 -21.05 -10.69
CA ILE A 73 -12.49 -22.52 -10.63
C ILE A 73 -11.62 -23.04 -9.47
N LYS A 74 -10.37 -22.60 -9.39
CA LYS A 74 -9.43 -23.01 -8.32
C LYS A 74 -9.94 -22.64 -6.94
N ASN A 75 -10.37 -21.39 -6.76
CA ASN A 75 -10.87 -20.94 -5.46
C ASN A 75 -12.20 -21.61 -5.10
N ASN A 76 -13.10 -21.87 -6.05
CA ASN A 76 -14.31 -22.66 -5.78
C ASN A 76 -13.95 -24.04 -5.22
N ALA A 77 -13.02 -24.76 -5.86
CA ALA A 77 -12.56 -26.07 -5.41
C ALA A 77 -11.90 -26.01 -4.03
N ASN A 78 -11.06 -25.01 -3.78
CA ASN A 78 -10.41 -24.81 -2.48
C ASN A 78 -11.43 -24.54 -1.36
N ILE A 79 -12.40 -23.65 -1.62
CA ILE A 79 -13.47 -23.32 -0.67
C ILE A 79 -14.30 -24.57 -0.38
N LEU A 80 -14.73 -25.29 -1.43
CA LEU A 80 -15.52 -26.51 -1.28
C LEU A 80 -14.81 -27.56 -0.43
N ARG A 81 -13.52 -27.79 -0.68
CA ARG A 81 -12.71 -28.72 0.12
C ARG A 81 -12.69 -28.31 1.59
N CYS A 82 -12.39 -27.05 1.89
CA CYS A 82 -12.33 -26.58 3.28
C CYS A 82 -13.68 -26.68 3.99
N LEU A 83 -14.78 -26.38 3.31
CA LEU A 83 -16.13 -26.50 3.88
C LEU A 83 -16.52 -27.98 4.12
N SER A 84 -16.14 -28.88 3.23
CA SER A 84 -16.34 -30.34 3.41
C SER A 84 -15.54 -30.90 4.59
N ASP A 85 -14.38 -30.29 4.89
CA ASP A 85 -13.58 -30.59 6.08
C ASP A 85 -14.09 -29.89 7.35
N ASN A 86 -15.33 -29.36 7.32
CA ASN A 86 -15.97 -28.62 8.42
C ASN A 86 -15.23 -27.34 8.88
N LYS A 87 -14.36 -26.78 8.03
CA LYS A 87 -13.70 -25.50 8.29
C LYS A 87 -14.57 -24.32 7.88
N VAL A 88 -14.37 -23.18 8.53
CA VAL A 88 -15.02 -21.93 8.16
C VAL A 88 -14.09 -21.11 7.26
N VAL A 89 -14.60 -20.69 6.10
CA VAL A 89 -13.87 -19.76 5.22
C VAL A 89 -14.49 -18.38 5.39
N GLU A 90 -13.85 -17.54 6.18
CA GLU A 90 -14.26 -16.16 6.45
C GLU A 90 -13.86 -15.24 5.30
N ILE A 91 -14.64 -14.18 5.12
CA ILE A 91 -14.41 -13.17 4.09
C ILE A 91 -14.15 -11.85 4.81
N PHE A 92 -12.98 -11.29 4.55
CA PHE A 92 -12.58 -9.96 5.01
C PHE A 92 -12.52 -9.02 3.82
N ALA A 93 -12.88 -7.76 4.00
CA ALA A 93 -12.81 -6.76 2.96
C ALA A 93 -12.32 -5.41 3.48
N LEU A 94 -11.49 -4.76 2.67
CA LEU A 94 -11.05 -3.38 2.81
C LEU A 94 -11.70 -2.57 1.68
N PRO A 95 -12.75 -1.78 1.99
CA PRO A 95 -13.35 -0.90 1.01
C PRO A 95 -12.41 0.27 0.69
N ASP A 96 -12.43 0.71 -0.57
CA ASP A 96 -11.84 2.00 -0.90
C ASP A 96 -12.58 3.09 -0.13
N SER A 97 -11.81 3.86 0.64
CA SER A 97 -12.30 5.00 1.41
C SER A 97 -12.70 6.17 0.49
N GLY A 98 -12.26 6.17 -0.78
CA GLY A 98 -12.47 7.30 -1.68
C GLY A 98 -11.56 8.49 -1.39
N LEU A 99 -10.74 8.40 -0.34
CA LEU A 99 -9.94 9.51 0.18
C LEU A 99 -8.57 9.64 -0.47
N HIS A 100 -8.16 8.64 -1.25
CA HIS A 100 -6.85 8.60 -1.87
C HIS A 100 -6.94 9.17 -3.28
N GLN A 101 -6.59 10.45 -3.42
CA GLN A 101 -6.59 11.16 -4.70
C GLN A 101 -5.17 11.63 -5.05
N ILE A 102 -4.82 11.52 -6.33
CA ILE A 102 -3.63 12.14 -6.93
C ILE A 102 -4.14 13.13 -7.98
N GLY A 103 -4.24 14.41 -7.60
CA GLY A 103 -4.90 15.40 -8.43
C GLY A 103 -6.39 15.09 -8.61
N GLU A 104 -6.85 15.00 -9.85
CA GLU A 104 -8.22 14.59 -10.20
C GLU A 104 -8.41 13.05 -10.24
N PHE A 105 -7.31 12.30 -10.14
CA PHE A 105 -7.35 10.85 -10.29
C PHE A 105 -7.56 10.16 -8.95
N HIS A 106 -8.53 9.26 -8.93
CA HIS A 106 -8.81 8.40 -7.77
C HIS A 106 -7.82 7.24 -7.73
N LEU A 107 -7.01 7.16 -6.67
CA LEU A 107 -6.10 6.04 -6.44
C LEU A 107 -6.90 4.85 -5.92
N ASN A 108 -6.97 3.80 -6.73
CA ASN A 108 -7.62 2.56 -6.34
C ASN A 108 -6.73 1.79 -5.35
N LEU A 109 -7.04 1.89 -4.05
CA LEU A 109 -6.32 1.18 -2.99
C LEU A 109 -6.24 -0.32 -3.24
N ALA A 110 -7.34 -0.92 -3.72
CA ALA A 110 -7.38 -2.34 -4.00
C ALA A 110 -6.41 -2.73 -5.11
N ALA A 111 -6.18 -1.86 -6.10
CA ALA A 111 -5.18 -2.08 -7.12
C ALA A 111 -3.75 -1.92 -6.59
N GLY A 112 -3.51 -0.95 -5.70
CA GLY A 112 -2.18 -0.63 -5.19
C GLY A 112 -1.66 -1.56 -4.09
N LEU A 113 -2.55 -2.17 -3.28
CA LEU A 113 -2.14 -2.99 -2.13
C LEU A 113 -2.11 -4.49 -2.41
N GLU A 114 -2.81 -4.99 -3.44
CA GLU A 114 -2.96 -6.43 -3.70
C GLU A 114 -1.59 -7.13 -3.84
N ASP A 115 -0.72 -6.64 -4.73
CA ASP A 115 0.57 -7.28 -5.01
C ASP A 115 1.49 -7.27 -3.78
N SER A 116 1.50 -6.18 -3.02
CA SER A 116 2.28 -6.08 -1.78
C SER A 116 1.79 -7.03 -0.71
N LEU A 117 0.47 -7.15 -0.52
CA LEU A 117 -0.09 -8.10 0.44
C LEU A 117 0.17 -9.55 0.01
N ILE A 118 0.04 -9.88 -1.28
CA ILE A 118 0.38 -11.21 -1.78
C ILE A 118 1.86 -11.51 -1.56
N SER A 119 2.76 -10.57 -1.84
CA SER A 119 4.19 -10.76 -1.65
C SER A 119 4.57 -10.97 -0.18
N VAL A 120 3.94 -10.23 0.74
CA VAL A 120 4.29 -10.27 2.17
C VAL A 120 3.62 -11.44 2.90
N LEU A 121 2.39 -11.79 2.52
CA LEU A 121 1.60 -12.83 3.19
C LEU A 121 1.72 -14.19 2.49
N SER A 122 2.15 -14.22 1.23
CA SER A 122 2.26 -15.41 0.38
C SER A 122 1.04 -16.36 0.50
N PRO A 123 -0.19 -15.88 0.28
CA PRO A 123 -1.39 -16.70 0.51
C PRO A 123 -1.39 -17.94 -0.38
N ALA A 124 -1.66 -19.10 0.20
CA ALA A 124 -1.49 -20.39 -0.49
C ALA A 124 -2.39 -20.55 -1.74
N TRP A 125 -3.48 -19.79 -1.85
CA TRP A 125 -4.39 -19.85 -3.00
C TRP A 125 -4.15 -18.73 -4.02
N ASN A 126 -3.25 -17.79 -3.73
CA ASN A 126 -2.70 -16.89 -4.74
C ASN A 126 -1.61 -17.65 -5.49
N GLY A 127 -1.86 -17.97 -6.76
CA GLY A 127 -0.97 -18.81 -7.55
C GLY A 127 0.45 -18.26 -7.56
N ALA A 128 1.43 -19.08 -7.16
CA ALA A 128 2.81 -18.84 -7.55
C ALA A 128 2.87 -18.92 -9.07
N GLU A 129 3.08 -17.79 -9.75
CA GLU A 129 3.66 -17.85 -11.08
C GLU A 129 5.06 -18.45 -10.91
N THR A 130 5.18 -19.76 -11.09
CA THR A 130 6.45 -20.33 -11.49
C THR A 130 6.79 -19.68 -12.83
N ARG A 131 7.58 -18.60 -12.81
CA ARG A 131 8.32 -18.14 -13.98
C ARG A 131 9.37 -19.21 -14.30
N THR A 132 8.95 -20.37 -14.77
CA THR A 132 9.81 -21.27 -15.53
C THR A 132 10.15 -20.55 -16.82
N ARG A 133 11.25 -19.78 -16.81
CA ARG A 133 11.95 -19.43 -18.03
C ARG A 133 12.37 -20.75 -18.69
N LYS A 134 11.72 -21.09 -19.80
CA LYS A 134 12.25 -22.07 -20.77
C LYS A 134 13.60 -21.53 -21.25
N VAL A 135 14.70 -22.10 -20.75
CA VAL A 135 16.02 -21.93 -21.35
C VAL A 135 16.24 -23.16 -22.22
N THR A 136 16.04 -22.98 -23.53
CA THR A 136 16.60 -23.86 -24.55
C THR A 136 18.11 -23.89 -24.40
N LYS A 137 18.67 -25.11 -24.36
CA LYS A 137 20.10 -25.37 -24.43
C LYS A 137 20.65 -24.82 -25.75
N ASP A 138 21.60 -23.91 -25.67
CA ASP A 138 22.84 -24.02 -26.45
C ASP A 138 23.97 -23.30 -25.71
N VAL A 139 25.12 -23.96 -25.70
CA VAL A 139 26.29 -23.70 -24.86
C VAL A 139 27.41 -23.12 -25.72
N SER A 140 27.93 -21.95 -25.34
CA SER A 140 29.37 -21.61 -25.35
C SER A 140 29.56 -20.26 -24.63
N LYS A 141 30.08 -20.26 -23.39
CA LYS A 141 31.47 -19.90 -22.98
C LYS A 141 31.82 -18.45 -23.38
N ASP A 142 32.14 -17.49 -22.51
CA ASP A 142 32.82 -17.53 -21.21
C ASP A 142 32.46 -16.28 -20.37
N ASP A 143 32.66 -16.43 -19.05
CA ASP A 143 33.04 -15.42 -18.03
C ASP A 143 32.15 -14.20 -17.70
N ASN A 144 31.28 -14.33 -16.68
CA ASN A 144 31.43 -13.62 -15.39
C ASN A 144 30.23 -13.82 -14.43
N GLU A 145 30.54 -13.79 -13.13
CA GLU A 145 29.67 -13.50 -11.97
C GLU A 145 28.44 -14.38 -11.67
N SER A 146 28.47 -15.02 -10.50
CA SER A 146 27.69 -14.57 -9.31
C SER A 146 27.64 -15.69 -8.29
N LYS A 147 28.48 -15.56 -7.24
CA LYS A 147 28.34 -16.32 -6.01
C LYS A 147 27.12 -15.81 -5.26
N THR A 148 26.29 -16.76 -4.85
CA THR A 148 25.27 -16.73 -3.81
C THR A 148 25.42 -15.57 -2.81
N GLU A 149 24.59 -14.53 -2.93
CA GLU A 149 24.30 -13.61 -1.83
C GLU A 149 22.91 -13.85 -1.28
N ILE A 150 22.92 -14.41 -0.08
CA ILE A 150 21.81 -14.49 0.87
C ILE A 150 21.37 -13.04 1.17
N LEU A 151 20.10 -12.73 0.95
CA LEU A 151 19.49 -11.44 1.32
C LEU A 151 19.60 -11.23 2.84
N LYS A 152 20.70 -10.60 3.25
CA LYS A 152 20.84 -9.98 4.56
C LYS A 152 19.80 -8.88 4.66
N ILE A 153 18.90 -9.01 5.64
CA ILE A 153 18.14 -7.89 6.19
C ILE A 153 19.20 -6.83 6.61
N PRO A 154 19.15 -5.58 6.12
CA PRO A 154 20.07 -4.55 6.57
C PRO A 154 19.78 -4.21 8.04
N SER A 155 20.50 -4.87 8.93
CA SER A 155 20.70 -4.44 10.31
C SER A 155 21.78 -3.36 10.32
N SER A 156 21.41 -2.14 9.95
CA SER A 156 22.16 -0.89 10.23
C SER A 156 21.31 0.31 9.81
N LEU A 157 20.28 0.64 10.60
CA LEU A 157 19.72 2.00 10.62
C LEU A 157 20.57 2.81 11.60
N ASP A 158 21.76 3.20 11.15
CA ASP A 158 22.58 4.18 11.83
C ASP A 158 21.95 5.57 11.63
N LYS A 159 21.60 6.22 12.75
CA LYS A 159 21.23 7.64 12.98
C LYS A 159 20.93 8.56 11.78
N GLU A 160 19.66 9.02 11.77
CA GLU A 160 19.21 10.42 11.64
C GLU A 160 19.71 11.24 10.44
N ASP A 161 19.11 11.01 9.28
CA ASP A 161 18.94 12.08 8.29
C ASP A 161 17.79 13.00 8.76
N SER A 162 18.04 13.80 9.79
CA SER A 162 17.12 14.84 10.23
C SER A 162 17.71 16.23 10.04
N PHE A 163 16.86 17.22 9.84
CA PHE A 163 17.30 18.60 9.75
C PHE A 163 16.21 19.57 10.18
N ASP A 164 16.65 20.76 10.60
CA ASP A 164 15.75 21.85 10.95
C ASP A 164 15.72 22.90 9.85
N PHE A 165 14.59 23.59 9.74
CA PHE A 165 14.48 24.81 8.95
C PHE A 165 13.69 25.90 9.68
N GLN A 166 14.02 27.14 9.37
CA GLN A 166 13.25 28.29 9.84
C GLN A 166 12.01 28.48 8.99
N LEU A 167 10.85 28.58 9.64
CA LEU A 167 9.56 28.75 9.01
C LEU A 167 9.34 30.19 8.55
N ARG A 168 9.95 30.54 7.43
CA ARG A 168 9.84 31.87 6.81
C ARG A 168 8.38 32.23 6.53
N VAL A 169 8.09 33.52 6.48
CA VAL A 169 6.73 34.06 6.24
C VAL A 169 6.06 33.46 4.99
N THR A 170 6.81 33.25 3.90
CA THR A 170 6.27 32.64 2.67
C THR A 170 5.91 31.16 2.87
N TYR A 171 6.71 30.41 3.61
CA TYR A 171 6.48 29.01 3.95
C TYR A 171 5.25 28.88 4.83
N TYR A 172 5.18 29.72 5.86
CA TYR A 172 4.08 29.84 6.81
C TYR A 172 2.74 30.14 6.13
N ASN A 173 2.73 31.03 5.13
CA ASN A 173 1.50 31.46 4.46
C ASN A 173 1.07 30.58 3.28
N GLN A 174 1.99 29.84 2.66
CA GLN A 174 1.70 29.08 1.44
C GLN A 174 1.80 27.55 1.63
N GLY A 175 2.34 27.07 2.75
CA GLY A 175 2.40 25.64 3.07
C GLY A 175 3.41 24.89 2.22
N PHE A 176 4.63 25.41 2.12
CA PHE A 176 5.76 24.73 1.49
C PHE A 176 7.04 25.08 2.25
N PHE A 177 8.13 24.34 2.02
CA PHE A 177 9.46 24.76 2.44
C PHE A 177 10.51 24.28 1.44
N ASN A 178 11.68 24.92 1.43
CA ASN A 178 12.81 24.49 0.61
C ASN A 178 13.74 23.59 1.43
N VAL A 179 14.24 22.56 0.78
CA VAL A 179 15.30 21.69 1.28
C VAL A 179 16.64 22.27 0.85
N SER A 180 17.61 22.34 1.76
CA SER A 180 18.95 22.82 1.42
C SER A 180 19.70 21.82 0.53
N VAL A 181 20.73 22.29 -0.19
CA VAL A 181 21.62 21.43 -1.00
C VAL A 181 22.18 20.26 -0.19
N LYS A 182 22.50 20.47 1.09
CA LYS A 182 23.03 19.43 1.98
C LYS A 182 22.12 18.20 2.08
N HIS A 183 20.80 18.40 2.01
CA HIS A 183 19.81 17.35 2.23
C HIS A 183 19.08 16.94 0.94
N GLU A 184 19.45 17.49 -0.22
CA GLU A 184 18.67 17.29 -1.45
C GLU A 184 18.66 15.85 -1.96
N HIS A 185 19.71 15.08 -1.66
CA HIS A 185 19.90 13.70 -2.08
C HIS A 185 18.96 12.73 -1.33
N LEU A 186 18.41 13.18 -0.20
CA LEU A 186 17.44 12.43 0.61
C LEU A 186 16.03 12.48 0.04
N PHE A 187 15.79 13.38 -0.92
CA PHE A 187 14.48 13.61 -1.51
C PHE A 187 14.40 13.03 -2.93
N PRO A 188 13.21 12.60 -3.36
CA PRO A 188 13.01 11.93 -4.63
C PRO A 188 13.09 12.93 -5.79
N LYS A 189 12.96 12.42 -7.02
CA LYS A 189 12.99 13.22 -8.25
C LYS A 189 11.84 14.24 -8.30
N ASP A 190 11.97 15.22 -9.19
CA ASP A 190 10.94 16.23 -9.44
C ASP A 190 9.56 15.60 -9.74
N GLY A 191 8.49 16.25 -9.28
CA GLY A 191 7.11 15.79 -9.46
C GLY A 191 6.71 14.59 -8.59
N SER A 192 7.64 14.00 -7.84
CA SER A 192 7.33 12.86 -6.97
C SER A 192 6.39 13.24 -5.85
N SER A 193 5.49 12.32 -5.49
CA SER A 193 4.63 12.46 -4.31
C SER A 193 5.43 12.23 -3.02
N LEU A 194 5.02 12.89 -1.95
CA LEU A 194 5.65 12.82 -0.63
C LEU A 194 4.58 12.66 0.46
N GLU A 195 4.73 11.67 1.32
CA GLU A 195 3.97 11.55 2.58
C GLU A 195 4.60 12.47 3.62
N ILE A 196 3.78 13.30 4.28
CA ILE A 196 4.24 14.23 5.30
C ILE A 196 3.43 13.96 6.56
N TYR A 197 4.06 13.34 7.55
CA TYR A 197 3.48 13.13 8.87
C TYR A 197 3.66 14.41 9.69
N LEU A 198 2.65 14.81 10.44
CA LEU A 198 2.62 16.10 11.15
C LEU A 198 2.43 15.92 12.65
N GLY A 199 3.34 16.51 13.42
CA GLY A 199 3.28 16.58 14.88
C GLY A 199 3.33 15.22 15.57
N LYS A 200 3.06 15.19 16.88
CA LYS A 200 3.12 13.97 17.69
C LYS A 200 2.06 12.94 17.32
N SER A 201 0.89 13.39 16.85
CA SER A 201 -0.19 12.51 16.40
C SER A 201 0.09 11.85 15.05
N LYS A 202 1.14 12.26 14.34
CA LYS A 202 1.48 11.81 12.99
C LYS A 202 0.29 11.94 12.04
N GLU A 203 -0.39 13.08 12.08
CA GLU A 203 -1.44 13.41 11.11
C GLU A 203 -0.82 13.38 9.70
N LEU A 204 -1.33 12.51 8.82
CA LEU A 204 -0.78 12.34 7.49
C LEU A 204 -1.40 13.34 6.52
N ILE A 205 -0.55 14.08 5.80
CA ILE A 205 -0.94 14.83 4.61
C ILE A 205 -0.09 14.38 3.41
N PHE A 206 -0.58 14.64 2.21
CA PHE A 206 0.16 14.39 0.97
C PHE A 206 0.70 15.69 0.39
N GLY A 207 1.94 15.64 -0.05
CA GLY A 207 2.62 16.70 -0.76
C GLY A 207 3.32 16.23 -2.02
N SER A 208 4.04 17.14 -2.65
CA SER A 208 4.84 16.85 -3.85
C SER A 208 6.19 17.54 -3.79
N ILE A 209 7.15 17.00 -4.52
CA ILE A 209 8.46 17.62 -4.73
C ILE A 209 8.44 18.47 -5.99
N ASN A 210 8.90 19.71 -5.87
CA ASN A 210 9.18 20.58 -7.00
C ASN A 210 10.65 21.02 -6.96
N ARG A 211 11.45 20.56 -7.91
CA ARG A 211 12.84 20.95 -8.13
C ARG A 211 12.97 22.00 -9.22
N SER A 212 12.02 22.10 -10.16
CA SER A 212 12.09 23.02 -11.31
C SER A 212 12.00 24.51 -10.96
N VAL A 213 11.56 24.86 -9.74
CA VAL A 213 11.37 26.28 -9.35
C VAL A 213 12.64 26.92 -8.80
N ASN A 214 13.61 26.14 -8.32
CA ASN A 214 14.85 26.68 -7.76
C ASN A 214 15.98 26.53 -8.81
N ALA A 215 16.76 27.59 -9.06
CA ALA A 215 17.82 27.59 -10.08
C ALA A 215 18.89 26.50 -9.88
N ASN A 216 19.03 25.98 -8.65
CA ASN A 216 19.94 24.92 -8.27
C ASN A 216 19.26 23.53 -8.17
N ASN A 217 18.02 23.38 -8.64
CA ASN A 217 17.24 22.13 -8.58
C ASN A 217 17.02 21.55 -7.17
N THR A 218 17.20 22.37 -6.13
CA THR A 218 16.95 21.93 -4.76
C THR A 218 15.46 21.65 -4.54
N PRO A 219 15.09 20.60 -3.79
CA PRO A 219 13.71 20.24 -3.57
C PRO A 219 12.95 21.34 -2.85
N ARG A 220 11.79 21.71 -3.39
CA ARG A 220 10.72 22.36 -2.64
C ARG A 220 9.69 21.31 -2.28
N VAL A 221 9.44 21.16 -0.98
CA VAL A 221 8.39 20.29 -0.46
C VAL A 221 7.08 21.09 -0.43
N MET A 222 6.11 20.65 -1.21
CA MET A 222 4.82 21.31 -1.38
C MET A 222 3.73 20.55 -0.61
N GLY A 223 3.31 21.05 0.55
CA GLY A 223 2.18 20.49 1.31
C GLY A 223 0.89 21.32 1.20
N ARG A 224 0.94 22.49 0.56
CA ARG A 224 -0.18 23.39 0.24
C ARG A 224 -1.04 23.73 1.48
N VAL A 225 -2.35 23.91 1.28
CA VAL A 225 -3.31 24.31 2.32
C VAL A 225 -3.20 23.45 3.59
N PRO A 226 -3.16 22.11 3.55
CA PRO A 226 -3.00 21.30 4.76
C PRO A 226 -1.73 21.63 5.56
N LEU A 227 -0.60 21.76 4.88
CA LEU A 227 0.67 22.08 5.54
C LEU A 227 0.69 23.52 6.08
N ARG A 228 0.12 24.47 5.34
CA ARG A 228 -0.08 25.85 5.79
C ARG A 228 -0.91 25.87 7.07
N ASP A 229 -2.06 25.23 7.07
CA ASP A 229 -2.98 25.24 8.21
C ASP A 229 -2.34 24.56 9.43
N TRP A 230 -1.51 23.54 9.21
CA TRP A 230 -0.72 22.96 10.29
C TRP A 230 0.36 23.91 10.82
N PHE A 231 1.12 24.58 9.94
CA PHE A 231 2.09 25.59 10.34
C PHE A 231 1.46 26.70 11.17
N GLN A 232 0.33 27.24 10.71
CA GLN A 232 -0.38 28.34 11.38
C GLN A 232 -0.99 27.95 12.73
N ARG A 233 -1.40 26.68 12.88
CA ARG A 233 -1.89 26.15 14.16
C ARG A 233 -0.77 25.88 15.17
N ASN A 234 0.43 25.53 14.71
CA ASN A 234 1.45 24.93 15.56
C ASN A 234 2.70 25.78 15.77
N PHE A 235 2.94 26.79 14.94
CA PHE A 235 4.15 27.61 14.99
C PHE A 235 3.81 29.09 14.87
N LYS A 236 4.75 29.95 15.26
CA LYS A 236 4.76 31.36 14.87
C LYS A 236 5.66 31.52 13.64
N THR A 237 5.53 32.64 12.93
CA THR A 237 6.50 33.00 11.89
C THR A 237 7.93 32.98 12.45
N ASP A 238 8.86 32.48 11.65
CA ASP A 238 10.27 32.26 12.00
C ASP A 238 10.52 31.21 13.11
N GLY A 239 9.50 30.44 13.49
CA GLY A 239 9.66 29.26 14.33
C GLY A 239 10.53 28.19 13.67
N LEU A 240 11.23 27.40 14.49
CA LEU A 240 12.04 26.27 14.02
C LEU A 240 11.15 25.03 13.87
N VAL A 241 11.27 24.34 12.73
CA VAL A 241 10.57 23.09 12.42
C VAL A 241 11.61 22.01 12.13
N SER A 242 11.46 20.85 12.77
CA SER A 242 12.30 19.68 12.56
C SER A 242 11.69 18.75 11.51
N VAL A 243 12.56 18.17 10.70
CA VAL A 243 12.23 17.22 9.63
C VAL A 243 13.03 15.94 9.85
N ASP A 244 12.33 14.84 10.09
CA ASP A 244 12.92 13.51 10.07
C ASP A 244 12.64 12.83 8.73
N ILE A 245 13.67 12.33 8.07
CA ILE A 245 13.52 11.51 6.86
C ILE A 245 13.20 10.07 7.28
N LEU A 246 11.99 9.61 6.94
CA LEU A 246 11.55 8.23 7.21
C LEU A 246 11.85 7.30 6.02
N SER A 247 11.74 7.84 4.81
CA SER A 247 12.13 7.20 3.54
C SER A 247 12.29 8.28 2.46
N PRO A 248 12.80 7.94 1.26
CA PRO A 248 12.85 8.90 0.17
C PRO A 248 11.50 9.51 -0.22
N ASN A 249 10.37 8.90 0.14
CA ASN A 249 9.03 9.42 -0.17
C ASN A 249 8.21 9.76 1.08
N SER A 250 8.82 9.78 2.26
CA SER A 250 8.12 9.99 3.53
C SER A 250 8.97 10.78 4.52
N ILE A 251 8.39 11.84 5.07
CA ILE A 251 9.02 12.69 6.09
C ILE A 251 8.09 12.91 7.28
N TRP A 252 8.66 13.22 8.44
CA TRP A 252 7.91 13.65 9.62
C TRP A 252 8.32 15.07 10.03
N LEU A 253 7.32 15.95 10.16
CA LEU A 253 7.50 17.30 10.64
C LEU A 253 7.03 17.42 12.09
N HIS A 254 7.90 17.95 12.94
CA HIS A 254 7.57 18.18 14.34
C HIS A 254 8.26 19.43 14.89
N ARG A 255 7.97 19.76 16.16
CA ARG A 255 8.75 20.74 16.90
C ARG A 255 10.06 20.08 17.33
N PRO A 256 11.19 20.81 17.30
CA PRO A 256 12.45 20.34 17.88
C PRO A 256 12.29 19.84 19.32
#